data_AF-A0A2E3SQ24-F1
#
_entry.id   AF-A0A2E3SQ24-F1
#
_cell.length_a   1.000
_cell.length_b   1.000
_cell.length_c   1.000
_cell.angle_alpha   90.00
_cell.angle_beta   90.00
_cell.angle_gamma   90.00
#
_symmetry.space_group_name_H-M   'P 1'
#
loop_
_entity.id
_entity.type
_entity.pdbx_description
1 polymer ?
#
loop_
_entity_poly.entity_id
_entity_poly.type
_entity_poly.pdbx_seq_one_letter_code
_entity_poly.pdbx_strand_id
1 'polypeptide(L)'
;MSLLQKQMGKFPIGIWIAIAAILLLTIIAWLGQLYSLLDWEGAINLGLQNDRFDGDLAEQTWALESWGVAMADMIWPFPLAIIALIGIFKHKFYGMIAAFMELAIGVYFPLFFAFQRWELHLETVILALLLWTLPSLLGIIGLWKNRRFFEI
;
A
#
# COMPACT_ATOMS: atom_id res chain seq x y z
N MET A 1 -11.29 -17.27 -22.35
CA MET A 1 -11.12 -16.03 -21.56
C MET A 1 -10.67 -16.41 -20.17
N SER A 2 -9.63 -15.76 -19.63
CA SER A 2 -9.25 -15.98 -18.22
C SER A 2 -10.23 -15.27 -17.28
N LEU A 3 -10.42 -15.78 -16.06
CA LEU A 3 -11.31 -15.17 -15.05
C LEU A 3 -11.01 -13.67 -14.86
N LEU A 4 -9.74 -13.30 -14.85
CA LEU A 4 -9.27 -11.92 -14.66
C LEU A 4 -9.67 -10.95 -15.79
N GLN A 5 -10.02 -11.46 -16.96
CA GLN A 5 -10.47 -10.66 -18.11
C GLN A 5 -11.99 -10.67 -18.26
N LYS A 6 -12.71 -11.40 -17.40
CA LYS A 6 -14.18 -11.37 -17.41
C LYS A 6 -14.65 -9.99 -16.99
N GLN A 7 -15.55 -9.40 -17.78
CA GLN A 7 -16.10 -8.09 -17.49
C GLN A 7 -17.09 -8.16 -16.32
N MET A 8 -16.96 -7.24 -15.37
CA MET A 8 -17.84 -7.12 -14.22
C MET A 8 -18.23 -5.65 -14.04
N GLY A 9 -19.37 -5.27 -14.62
CA GLY A 9 -19.78 -3.87 -14.67
C GLY A 9 -18.81 -3.02 -15.51
N LYS A 10 -18.30 -1.93 -14.92
CA LYS A 10 -17.44 -0.96 -15.63
C LYS A 10 -16.05 -1.51 -15.96
N PHE A 11 -15.52 -2.44 -15.15
CA PHE A 11 -14.16 -2.94 -15.28
C PHE A 11 -14.08 -4.48 -15.35
N PRO A 12 -13.04 -5.05 -15.96
CA PRO A 12 -12.70 -6.46 -15.81
C PRO A 12 -12.39 -6.81 -14.36
N ILE A 13 -12.63 -8.07 -13.96
CA ILE A 13 -12.34 -8.57 -12.61
C ILE A 13 -10.90 -8.25 -12.17
N GLY A 14 -9.92 -8.39 -13.07
CA GLY A 14 -8.52 -8.09 -12.76
C GLY A 14 -8.27 -6.62 -12.40
N ILE A 15 -8.98 -5.68 -13.02
CA ILE A 15 -8.88 -4.25 -12.67
C ILE A 15 -9.59 -3.99 -11.34
N TRP A 16 -10.73 -4.65 -11.07
CA TRP A 16 -11.39 -4.55 -9.76
C TRP A 16 -10.51 -5.05 -8.62
N ILE A 17 -9.79 -6.15 -8.81
CA ILE A 17 -8.82 -6.65 -7.83
C ILE A 17 -7.73 -5.61 -7.58
N ALA A 18 -7.21 -4.98 -8.64
CA ALA A 18 -6.22 -3.92 -8.49
C ALA A 18 -6.78 -2.70 -7.73
N ILE A 19 -8.00 -2.26 -8.04
CA ILE A 19 -8.67 -1.17 -7.31
C ILE A 19 -8.83 -1.54 -5.84
N ALA A 20 -9.29 -2.76 -5.54
CA ALA A 20 -9.47 -3.22 -4.16
C ALA A 20 -8.14 -3.27 -3.40
N ALA A 21 -7.06 -3.75 -4.04
CA ALA A 21 -5.72 -3.77 -3.44
C ALA A 21 -5.17 -2.35 -3.18
N ILE A 22 -5.34 -1.42 -4.13
CA ILE A 22 -4.93 -0.02 -3.94
C ILE A 22 -5.75 0.64 -2.81
N LEU A 23 -7.05 0.38 -2.74
CA LEU A 23 -7.90 0.90 -1.66
C LEU A 23 -7.48 0.33 -0.31
N LEU A 24 -7.13 -0.96 -0.24
CA LEU A 24 -6.61 -1.59 0.97
C LEU A 24 -5.31 -0.91 1.44
N LEU A 25 -4.35 -0.72 0.52
CA LEU A 25 -3.11 0.05 0.76
C LEU A 25 -3.42 1.47 1.24
N THR A 26 -4.33 2.16 0.56
CA THR A 26 -4.68 3.53 0.91
C THR A 26 -5.26 3.66 2.30
N ILE A 27 -6.22 2.80 2.64
CA ILE A 27 -6.95 2.91 3.91
C ILE A 27 -6.08 2.47 5.08
N ILE A 28 -5.39 1.34 4.96
CA ILE A 28 -4.69 0.77 6.11
C ILE A 28 -3.27 1.35 6.22
N ALA A 29 -2.52 1.45 5.11
CA ALA A 29 -1.15 1.96 5.16
C ALA A 29 -1.15 3.50 5.19
N TRP A 30 -1.69 4.15 4.17
CA TRP A 30 -1.49 5.60 4.01
C TRP A 30 -2.30 6.44 4.98
N LEU A 31 -3.58 6.13 5.20
CA LEU A 31 -4.34 6.83 6.23
C LEU A 31 -3.86 6.49 7.65
N GLY A 32 -3.30 5.29 7.85
CA GLY A 32 -2.64 4.93 9.10
C GLY A 32 -1.41 5.81 9.38
N GLN A 33 -0.58 6.04 8.36
CA GLN A 33 0.55 6.98 8.46
C GLN A 33 0.09 8.43 8.64
N LEU A 34 -0.95 8.85 7.92
CA LEU A 34 -1.54 10.18 8.11
C LEU A 34 -2.00 10.37 9.56
N TYR A 35 -2.69 9.37 10.11
CA TYR A 35 -3.16 9.41 11.48
C TYR A 35 -1.99 9.46 12.47
N SER A 36 -0.91 8.74 12.19
CA SER A 36 0.32 8.76 13.01
C SER A 36 0.96 10.16 13.03
N LEU A 37 0.95 10.89 11.92
CA LEU A 37 1.45 12.28 11.87
C LEU A 37 0.55 13.27 12.63
N LEU A 38 -0.75 12.99 12.74
CA LEU A 38 -1.71 13.86 13.42
C LEU A 38 -1.81 13.58 14.92
N ASP A 39 -1.79 12.30 15.30
CA ASP A 39 -1.91 11.81 16.67
C ASP A 39 -1.11 10.51 16.83
N TRP A 40 0.18 10.65 17.15
CA TRP A 40 1.09 9.53 17.31
C TRP A 40 0.68 8.61 18.47
N GLU A 41 0.28 9.18 19.62
CA GLU A 41 -0.17 8.39 20.78
C GLU A 41 -1.45 7.62 20.48
N GLY A 42 -2.41 8.26 19.79
CA GLY A 42 -3.61 7.60 19.28
C GLY A 42 -3.26 6.46 18.33
N ALA A 43 -2.28 6.66 17.44
CA ALA A 43 -1.84 5.64 16.49
C ALA A 43 -1.22 4.42 17.21
N ILE A 44 -0.46 4.65 18.29
CA ILE A 44 0.05 3.56 19.15
C ILE A 44 -1.10 2.80 19.81
N ASN A 45 -2.09 3.51 20.35
CA ASN A 45 -3.23 2.88 21.01
C ASN A 45 -4.10 2.05 20.05
N LEU A 46 -4.11 2.40 18.75
CA LEU A 46 -4.75 1.62 17.69
C LEU A 46 -3.86 0.50 17.13
N GLY A 47 -2.62 0.36 17.61
CA GLY A 47 -1.66 -0.63 17.12
C GLY A 47 -1.10 -0.33 15.72
N LEU A 48 -1.18 0.91 15.27
CA LEU A 48 -0.61 1.37 13.99
C LEU A 48 0.89 1.70 14.13
N GLN A 49 1.34 2.01 15.33
CA GLN A 49 2.73 2.28 15.70
C GLN A 49 3.09 1.55 17.00
N ASN A 50 4.37 1.23 17.20
CA ASN A 50 4.83 0.47 18.37
C ASN A 50 5.70 1.28 19.34
N ASP A 51 6.18 2.44 18.92
CA ASP A 51 7.21 3.18 19.66
C ASP A 51 6.60 4.34 20.44
N ARG A 52 6.71 4.27 21.78
CA ARG A 52 6.52 5.41 22.68
C ARG A 52 7.88 6.08 22.90
N PHE A 53 7.89 7.41 22.88
CA PHE A 53 9.11 8.18 23.03
C PHE A 53 9.05 8.91 24.38
N ASP A 54 9.73 8.36 25.39
CA ASP A 54 9.61 8.77 26.78
C ASP A 54 10.78 9.69 27.22
N GLY A 55 11.80 9.90 26.37
CA GLY A 55 12.58 11.13 26.37
C GLY A 55 14.10 11.02 26.25
N ASP A 56 14.69 9.82 26.12
CA ASP A 56 16.14 9.68 25.89
C ASP A 56 16.54 10.12 24.46
N LEU A 57 17.79 10.54 24.26
CA LEU A 57 18.32 11.07 23.01
C LEU A 57 18.21 10.05 21.86
N ALA A 58 18.36 8.76 22.16
CA ALA A 58 18.15 7.67 21.21
C ALA A 58 16.67 7.57 20.78
N GLU A 59 15.73 7.65 21.73
CA GLU A 59 14.29 7.62 21.46
C GLU A 59 13.83 8.84 20.67
N GLN A 60 14.35 10.03 20.98
CA GLN A 60 14.07 11.24 20.20
C GLN A 60 14.55 11.12 18.75
N THR A 61 15.70 10.46 18.53
CA THR A 61 16.23 10.23 17.19
C THR A 61 15.36 9.24 16.42
N TRP A 62 14.91 8.16 17.06
CA TRP A 62 13.94 7.22 16.46
C TRP A 62 12.58 7.85 16.20
N ALA A 63 12.13 8.77 17.05
CA ALA A 63 10.90 9.52 16.82
C ALA A 63 10.96 10.34 15.53
N LEU A 64 12.07 11.05 15.33
CA LEU A 64 12.31 11.85 14.12
C LEU A 64 12.41 10.97 12.87
N GLU A 65 13.04 9.79 12.97
CA GLU A 65 13.08 8.81 11.88
C GLU A 65 11.68 8.33 11.54
N SER A 66 10.92 7.85 12.52
CA SER A 66 9.57 7.29 12.33
C SER A 66 8.59 8.33 11.79
N TRP A 67 8.66 9.58 12.26
CA TRP A 67 7.92 10.70 11.68
C TRP A 67 8.37 11.02 10.25
N GLY A 68 9.68 10.96 9.98
CA GLY A 68 10.25 11.15 8.65
C GLY A 68 9.72 10.10 7.65
N VAL A 69 9.63 8.84 8.07
CA VAL A 69 9.04 7.76 7.27
C VAL A 69 7.56 8.02 7.01
N ALA A 70 6.78 8.33 8.04
CA ALA A 70 5.35 8.63 7.89
C ALA A 70 5.12 9.83 6.94
N MET A 71 5.97 10.86 7.02
CA MET A 71 5.91 12.01 6.13
C MET A 71 6.31 11.66 4.69
N ALA A 72 7.33 10.82 4.50
CA ALA A 72 7.72 10.33 3.18
C ALA A 72 6.59 9.53 2.52
N ASP A 73 5.92 8.68 3.28
CA ASP A 73 4.75 7.92 2.82
C ASP A 73 3.59 8.84 2.38
N MET A 74 3.47 10.00 3.02
CA MET A 74 2.42 10.97 2.69
C MET A 74 2.73 11.85 1.49
N ILE A 75 4.00 12.06 1.18
CA ILE A 75 4.42 12.87 0.04
C ILE A 75 4.53 12.03 -1.23
N TRP A 76 4.82 10.74 -1.11
CA TRP A 76 5.06 9.89 -2.27
C TRP A 76 3.96 8.85 -2.53
N PRO A 77 3.88 7.72 -1.80
CA PRO A 77 2.93 6.66 -2.15
C PRO A 77 1.47 7.13 -2.07
N PHE A 78 1.11 7.99 -1.13
CA PHE A 78 -0.28 8.44 -1.04
C PHE A 78 -0.78 9.25 -2.25
N PRO A 79 -0.06 10.30 -2.72
CA PRO A 79 -0.41 10.97 -3.99
C PRO A 79 -0.41 10.01 -5.18
N LEU A 80 0.51 9.05 -5.20
CA LEU A 80 0.59 8.03 -6.26
C LEU A 80 -0.66 7.14 -6.28
N ALA A 81 -1.15 6.70 -5.11
CA ALA A 81 -2.39 5.94 -4.98
C ALA A 81 -3.60 6.74 -5.48
N ILE A 82 -3.68 8.04 -5.18
CA ILE A 82 -4.75 8.92 -5.69
C ILE A 82 -4.68 9.02 -7.22
N ILE A 83 -3.48 9.27 -7.78
CA ILE A 83 -3.27 9.34 -9.23
C ILE A 83 -3.66 8.02 -9.90
N ALA A 84 -3.28 6.89 -9.29
CA ALA A 84 -3.62 5.55 -9.76
C ALA A 84 -5.14 5.36 -9.83
N LEU A 85 -5.86 5.64 -8.74
CA LEU A 85 -7.32 5.49 -8.70
C LEU A 85 -8.00 6.39 -9.73
N ILE A 86 -7.68 7.69 -9.75
CA ILE A 86 -8.27 8.65 -10.70
C ILE A 86 -7.98 8.22 -12.14
N GLY A 87 -6.75 7.84 -12.44
CA GLY A 87 -6.35 7.43 -13.79
C GLY A 87 -7.01 6.12 -14.21
N ILE A 88 -7.16 5.14 -13.31
CA ILE A 88 -7.92 3.91 -13.58
C ILE A 88 -9.38 4.24 -13.90
N PHE A 89 -10.04 5.06 -13.09
CA PHE A 89 -11.44 5.42 -13.33
C PHE A 89 -11.68 6.20 -14.62
N LYS A 90 -10.66 6.93 -15.08
CA LYS A 90 -10.62 7.67 -16.34
C LYS A 90 -10.03 6.87 -17.52
N HIS A 91 -9.68 5.60 -17.33
CA HIS A 91 -9.13 4.73 -18.37
C HIS A 91 -7.82 5.24 -18.99
N LYS A 92 -7.01 5.97 -18.22
CA LYS A 92 -5.77 6.57 -18.73
C LYS A 92 -4.54 5.73 -18.43
N PHE A 93 -3.61 5.66 -19.39
CA PHE A 93 -2.37 4.92 -19.26
C PHE A 93 -1.54 5.32 -18.03
N TYR A 94 -1.45 6.62 -17.72
CA TYR A 94 -0.75 7.09 -16.52
C TYR A 94 -1.33 6.52 -15.22
N GLY A 95 -2.64 6.26 -15.18
CA GLY A 95 -3.30 5.64 -14.03
C GLY A 95 -2.87 4.19 -13.84
N MET A 96 -2.72 3.45 -14.93
CA MET A 96 -2.20 2.08 -14.90
C MET A 96 -0.74 2.04 -14.42
N ILE A 97 0.09 2.97 -14.89
CA ILE A 97 1.50 3.05 -14.46
C ILE A 97 1.59 3.40 -12.96
N ALA A 98 0.84 4.41 -12.51
CA ALA A 98 0.79 4.77 -11.09
C ALA A 98 0.30 3.58 -10.24
N ALA A 99 -0.71 2.86 -10.71
CA ALA A 99 -1.21 1.66 -10.05
C ALA A 99 -0.16 0.53 -9.98
N PHE A 100 0.64 0.32 -11.02
CA PHE A 100 1.74 -0.66 -10.97
C PHE A 100 2.78 -0.27 -9.93
N MET A 101 3.16 0.99 -9.87
CA MET A 101 4.13 1.48 -8.88
C MET A 101 3.59 1.31 -7.46
N GLU A 102 2.34 1.68 -7.24
CA GLU A 102 1.66 1.55 -5.94
C GLU A 102 1.56 0.09 -5.47
N LEU A 103 1.13 -0.81 -6.35
CA LEU A 103 1.07 -2.24 -6.04
C LEU A 103 2.46 -2.85 -5.85
N ALA A 104 3.49 -2.32 -6.53
CA ALA A 104 4.87 -2.76 -6.31
C ALA A 104 5.35 -2.39 -4.89
N ILE A 105 4.95 -1.24 -4.36
CA ILE A 105 5.21 -0.87 -2.96
C ILE A 105 4.54 -1.87 -2.01
N GLY A 106 3.28 -2.24 -2.30
CA GLY A 106 2.54 -3.27 -1.55
C GLY A 106 3.14 -4.67 -1.60
N VAL A 107 4.08 -4.95 -2.52
CA VAL A 107 4.88 -6.19 -2.56
C VAL A 107 6.22 -5.99 -1.85
N TYR A 108 6.88 -4.87 -2.11
CA TYR A 108 8.21 -4.57 -1.60
C TYR A 108 8.23 -4.44 -0.08
N PHE A 109 7.31 -3.66 0.50
CA PHE A 109 7.36 -3.34 1.93
C PHE A 109 7.15 -4.57 2.83
N PRO A 110 6.17 -5.45 2.58
CA PRO A 110 6.03 -6.69 3.37
C PRO A 110 7.20 -7.66 3.19
N LEU A 111 7.81 -7.72 2.00
CA LEU A 111 9.01 -8.53 1.77
C LEU A 111 10.20 -7.98 2.57
N PHE A 112 10.42 -6.67 2.54
CA PHE A 112 11.46 -6.02 3.34
C PHE A 112 11.24 -6.27 4.83
N PHE A 113 10.00 -6.10 5.30
CA PHE A 113 9.60 -6.41 6.67
C PHE A 113 9.86 -7.89 7.03
N ALA A 114 9.57 -8.81 6.10
CA ALA A 114 9.86 -10.23 6.27
C ALA A 114 11.36 -10.46 6.48
N PHE A 115 12.23 -9.90 5.64
CA PHE A 115 13.68 -10.04 5.80
C PHE A 115 14.20 -9.50 7.14
N GLN A 116 13.59 -8.43 7.67
CA GLN A 116 14.02 -7.85 8.95
C GLN A 116 13.49 -8.61 10.17
N ARG A 117 12.27 -9.16 10.09
CA ARG A 117 11.52 -9.63 11.27
C ARG A 117 11.06 -11.08 11.21
N TRP A 118 11.53 -11.86 10.23
CA TRP A 118 11.14 -13.27 10.03
C TRP A 118 11.22 -14.10 11.32
N GLU A 119 12.36 -14.01 12.03
CA GLU A 119 12.62 -14.82 13.21
C GLU A 119 11.92 -14.29 14.48
N LEU A 120 11.64 -12.98 14.54
CA LEU A 120 11.11 -12.32 15.74
C LEU A 120 9.58 -12.21 15.73
N HIS A 121 8.96 -12.10 14.55
CA HIS A 121 7.52 -11.83 14.39
C HIS A 121 6.92 -12.59 13.20
N LEU A 122 7.16 -13.90 13.13
CA LEU A 122 6.75 -14.76 12.01
C LEU A 122 5.27 -14.62 11.66
N GLU A 123 4.38 -14.61 12.65
CA GLU A 123 2.93 -14.51 12.43
C GLU A 123 2.54 -13.19 11.76
N THR A 124 3.09 -12.07 12.25
CA THR A 124 2.88 -10.74 11.67
C THR A 124 3.44 -10.66 10.25
N VAL A 125 4.59 -11.27 10.01
CA VAL A 125 5.20 -11.34 8.68
C VAL A 125 4.31 -12.11 7.70
N ILE A 126 3.82 -13.29 8.07
CA ILE A 126 2.93 -14.09 7.24
C ILE A 126 1.65 -13.31 6.94
N LEU A 127 1.05 -12.69 7.96
CA LEU A 127 -0.13 -11.86 7.79
C LEU A 127 0.12 -10.69 6.83
N ALA A 128 1.27 -10.02 6.96
CA ALA A 128 1.65 -8.94 6.07
C ALA A 128 1.81 -9.42 4.62
N LEU A 129 2.47 -10.55 4.38
CA LEU A 129 2.61 -11.11 3.03
C LEU A 129 1.25 -11.50 2.42
N LEU A 130 0.35 -12.08 3.22
CA LEU A 130 -0.97 -12.48 2.74
C LEU A 130 -1.90 -11.29 2.50
N LEU A 131 -1.87 -10.28 3.37
CA LEU A 131 -2.77 -9.14 3.30
C LEU A 131 -2.31 -8.10 2.26
N TRP A 132 -1.01 -7.97 2.05
CA TRP A 132 -0.44 -6.93 1.19
C TRP A 132 0.14 -7.48 -0.10
N THR A 133 1.09 -8.42 -0.01
CA THR A 133 1.81 -8.92 -1.19
C THR A 133 0.89 -9.68 -2.13
N LEU A 134 0.04 -10.58 -1.60
CA LEU A 134 -0.82 -11.40 -2.44
C LEU A 134 -1.86 -10.56 -3.22
N PRO A 135 -2.66 -9.66 -2.59
CA PRO A 135 -3.56 -8.79 -3.33
C PRO A 135 -2.83 -7.89 -4.33
N SER A 136 -1.64 -7.40 -3.96
CA SER A 136 -0.84 -6.54 -4.84
C SER A 136 -0.38 -7.27 -6.10
N LEU A 137 0.13 -8.49 -5.96
CA LEU A 137 0.51 -9.33 -7.10
C LEU A 137 -0.68 -9.67 -7.99
N LEU A 138 -1.84 -10.01 -7.40
CA LEU A 138 -3.05 -10.26 -8.16
C LEU A 138 -3.53 -9.01 -8.90
N GLY A 139 -3.41 -7.84 -8.27
CA GLY A 139 -3.66 -6.53 -8.90
C GLY A 139 -2.74 -6.28 -10.09
N ILE A 140 -1.44 -6.51 -9.94
CA ILE A 140 -0.43 -6.35 -11.02
C ILE A 140 -0.78 -7.27 -12.20
N ILE A 141 -1.02 -8.56 -11.94
CA ILE A 141 -1.39 -9.52 -12.98
C ILE A 141 -2.71 -9.11 -13.64
N GLY A 142 -3.67 -8.65 -12.84
CA GLY A 142 -4.97 -8.15 -13.26
C GLY A 142 -4.87 -6.95 -14.20
N LEU A 143 -4.09 -5.93 -13.84
CA LEU A 143 -3.83 -4.77 -14.68
C LEU A 143 -3.11 -5.16 -15.97
N TRP A 144 -2.06 -5.98 -15.89
CA TRP A 144 -1.28 -6.38 -17.07
C TRP A 144 -2.10 -7.14 -18.11
N LYS A 145 -2.93 -8.09 -17.65
CA LYS A 145 -3.84 -8.85 -18.53
C LYS A 145 -4.92 -7.99 -19.18
N ASN A 146 -5.25 -6.85 -18.56
CA ASN A 146 -6.27 -5.91 -19.03
C ASN A 146 -5.67 -4.59 -19.52
N ARG A 147 -4.35 -4.51 -19.78
CA ARG A 147 -3.66 -3.27 -20.17
C ARG A 147 -4.23 -2.55 -21.38
N ARG A 148 -4.88 -3.30 -22.29
CA ARG A 148 -5.55 -2.75 -23.48
C ARG A 148 -6.79 -1.91 -23.15
N PHE A 149 -7.26 -1.97 -21.91
CA PHE A 149 -8.39 -1.20 -21.41
C PHE A 149 -8.01 0.28 -21.16
N PHE A 150 -6.72 0.60 -21.10
CA PHE A 150 -6.23 1.96 -20.88
C PHE A 150 -5.83 2.59 -22.20
N GLU A 151 -6.35 3.80 -22.45
CA GLU A 151 -6.00 4.64 -23.59
C GLU A 151 -4.56 5.16 -23.41
N ILE A 152 -3.75 4.99 -24.45
CA ILE A 152 -2.42 5.61 -24.57
C ILE A 152 -2.58 7.08 -24.94
#